data_AF-A0A7S0MI87-F1
#
_entry.id   AF-A0A7S0MI87-F1
#
_cell.length_a   1.000
_cell.length_b   1.000
_cell.length_c   1.000
_cell.angle_alpha   90.00
_cell.angle_beta   90.00
_cell.angle_gamma   90.00
#
_symmetry.space_group_name_H-M   'P 1'
#
loop_
_entity.id
_entity.type
_entity.pdbx_description
1 polymer ?
#
loop_
_entity_poly.entity_id
_entity_poly.type
_entity_poly.pdbx_seq_one_letter_code
_entity_poly.pdbx_strand_id
1 'polypeptide(L)'
;MYLVKQKHPIALRHNNTGVLEKHSWSMAFTLLDMPEYDPLHHLPTQRRDEVRNLIREQVLRTDMTLHYELTKEIIALATKGVPVEGCDTTPLDLKDDTQRRIALQLLVHSADLSNLCKRWDIHIQWSHSILAEFFSQGDFEKHQGLPVSEIGVRNISVGRTNQKNFIGNVVLALYKLCGEALPSTKGVCDRSIEQMGKNHARWAALNY
;
A
#
# COMPACT_ATOMS: atom_id res chain seq x y z
N MET A 1 4.05 -11.18 -8.68
CA MET A 1 4.66 -11.76 -9.91
C MET A 1 5.20 -13.18 -9.71
N TYR A 2 5.89 -13.50 -8.59
CA TYR A 2 6.43 -14.84 -8.31
C TYR A 2 5.41 -15.99 -8.42
N LEU A 3 4.27 -15.89 -7.73
CA LEU A 3 3.23 -16.93 -7.76
C LEU A 3 2.66 -17.20 -9.16
N VAL A 4 2.62 -16.17 -10.01
CA VAL A 4 2.18 -16.27 -11.40
C VAL A 4 3.24 -17.02 -12.23
N LYS A 5 4.54 -16.68 -12.08
CA LYS A 5 5.65 -17.39 -12.73
C LYS A 5 5.65 -18.89 -12.39
N GLN A 6 5.36 -19.22 -11.14
CA GLN A 6 5.27 -20.60 -10.64
C GLN A 6 4.00 -21.35 -11.05
N LYS A 7 3.02 -20.67 -11.69
CA LYS A 7 1.67 -21.22 -11.91
C LYS A 7 1.06 -21.77 -10.62
N HIS A 8 1.31 -21.09 -9.50
CA HIS A 8 0.88 -21.54 -8.18
C HIS A 8 -0.66 -21.66 -8.13
N PRO A 9 -1.26 -22.65 -7.43
CA PRO A 9 -2.70 -22.84 -7.40
C PRO A 9 -3.51 -21.59 -7.02
N ILE A 10 -2.98 -20.77 -6.09
CA ILE A 10 -3.60 -19.49 -5.71
C ILE A 10 -3.61 -18.49 -6.87
N ALA A 11 -2.52 -18.42 -7.67
CA ALA A 11 -2.46 -17.54 -8.83
C ALA A 11 -3.45 -17.97 -9.91
N LEU A 12 -3.54 -19.29 -10.18
CA LEU A 12 -4.51 -19.84 -11.12
C LEU A 12 -5.96 -19.59 -10.68
N ARG A 13 -6.27 -19.81 -9.40
CA ARG A 13 -7.60 -19.54 -8.81
C ARG A 13 -8.05 -18.10 -9.01
N HIS A 14 -7.11 -17.16 -8.95
CA HIS A 14 -7.39 -15.72 -9.07
C HIS A 14 -7.07 -15.16 -10.46
N ASN A 15 -6.94 -16.02 -11.47
CA ASN A 15 -6.66 -15.64 -12.86
C ASN A 15 -5.47 -14.68 -12.99
N ASN A 16 -4.42 -14.90 -12.19
CA ASN A 16 -3.19 -14.12 -12.17
C ASN A 16 -3.34 -12.61 -11.86
N THR A 17 -4.48 -12.16 -11.32
CA THR A 17 -4.76 -10.73 -11.07
C THR A 17 -5.07 -10.48 -9.60
N GLY A 18 -4.40 -9.50 -8.96
CA GLY A 18 -4.54 -9.20 -7.53
C GLY A 18 -4.44 -10.45 -6.66
N VAL A 19 -3.46 -11.31 -6.97
CA VAL A 19 -3.44 -12.72 -6.51
C VAL A 19 -3.43 -12.80 -4.99
N LEU A 20 -2.57 -12.01 -4.34
CA LEU A 20 -2.43 -12.04 -2.88
C LEU A 20 -3.56 -11.27 -2.21
N GLU A 21 -3.98 -10.15 -2.78
CA GLU A 21 -5.06 -9.31 -2.26
C GLU A 21 -6.39 -10.07 -2.28
N LYS A 22 -6.69 -10.77 -3.38
CA LYS A 22 -7.86 -11.65 -3.50
C LYS A 22 -7.79 -12.83 -2.55
N HIS A 23 -6.61 -13.41 -2.38
CA HIS A 23 -6.44 -14.49 -1.44
C HIS A 23 -6.67 -14.01 -0.01
N SER A 24 -6.12 -12.87 0.37
CA SER A 24 -6.22 -12.28 1.71
C SER A 24 -7.67 -12.01 2.12
N TRP A 25 -8.46 -11.29 1.32
CA TRP A 25 -9.86 -11.05 1.70
C TRP A 25 -10.70 -12.33 1.63
N SER A 26 -10.39 -13.28 0.72
CA SER A 26 -11.09 -14.57 0.66
C SER A 26 -10.84 -15.41 1.92
N MET A 27 -9.62 -15.40 2.45
CA MET A 27 -9.29 -16.06 3.71
C MET A 27 -9.98 -15.36 4.89
N ALA A 28 -9.93 -14.03 4.95
CA ALA A 28 -10.62 -13.26 5.98
C ALA A 28 -12.13 -13.59 6.02
N PHE A 29 -12.76 -13.70 4.85
CA PHE A 29 -14.18 -14.06 4.75
C PHE A 29 -14.47 -15.49 5.20
N THR A 30 -13.58 -16.43 4.91
CA THR A 30 -13.70 -17.81 5.40
C THR A 30 -13.67 -17.84 6.93
N LEU A 31 -12.80 -17.04 7.56
CA LEU A 31 -12.75 -16.89 9.01
C LEU A 31 -14.00 -16.21 9.55
N LEU A 32 -14.47 -15.13 8.92
CA LEU A 32 -15.69 -14.43 9.34
C LEU A 32 -16.97 -15.29 9.24
N ASP A 33 -16.96 -16.33 8.41
CA ASP A 33 -18.08 -17.26 8.27
C ASP A 33 -18.07 -18.35 9.38
N MET A 34 -16.99 -18.42 10.18
CA MET A 34 -16.90 -19.25 11.37
C MET A 34 -17.43 -18.48 12.61
N PRO A 35 -18.47 -18.97 13.31
CA PRO A 35 -19.08 -18.26 14.43
C PRO A 35 -18.11 -17.83 15.54
N GLU A 36 -17.06 -18.62 15.80
CA GLU A 36 -16.04 -18.33 16.80
C GLU A 36 -15.11 -17.15 16.43
N TYR A 37 -15.04 -16.78 15.15
CA TYR A 37 -14.20 -15.71 14.62
C TYR A 37 -15.01 -14.57 13.99
N ASP A 38 -16.33 -14.51 14.23
CA ASP A 38 -17.21 -13.48 13.67
C ASP A 38 -17.45 -12.30 14.65
N PRO A 39 -16.65 -11.22 14.60
CA PRO A 39 -16.92 -10.02 15.39
C PRO A 39 -18.18 -9.27 14.92
N LEU A 40 -18.72 -9.61 13.75
CA LEU A 40 -19.86 -8.93 13.12
C LEU A 40 -21.19 -9.66 13.36
N HIS A 41 -21.22 -10.72 14.19
CA HIS A 41 -22.42 -11.54 14.41
C HIS A 41 -23.64 -10.75 14.91
N HIS A 42 -23.41 -9.61 15.58
CA HIS A 42 -24.45 -8.72 16.10
C HIS A 42 -25.06 -7.80 15.03
N LEU A 43 -24.46 -7.73 13.84
CA LEU A 43 -24.94 -6.89 12.74
C LEU A 43 -25.98 -7.63 11.89
N PRO A 44 -27.01 -6.94 11.37
CA PRO A 44 -27.91 -7.51 10.37
C PRO A 44 -27.15 -7.93 9.11
N THR A 45 -27.66 -8.95 8.40
CA THR A 45 -27.04 -9.50 7.17
C THR A 45 -26.68 -8.43 6.16
N GLN A 46 -27.58 -7.47 5.89
CA GLN A 46 -27.31 -6.37 4.96
C GLN A 46 -26.06 -5.55 5.34
N ARG A 47 -25.88 -5.26 6.64
CA ARG A 47 -24.70 -4.52 7.13
C ARG A 47 -23.43 -5.38 7.05
N ARG A 48 -23.54 -6.69 7.27
CA ARG A 48 -22.43 -7.62 7.09
C ARG A 48 -21.96 -7.66 5.63
N ASP A 49 -22.89 -7.68 4.67
CA ASP A 49 -22.57 -7.63 3.25
C ASP A 49 -21.91 -6.30 2.84
N GLU A 50 -22.40 -5.17 3.38
CA GLU A 50 -21.78 -3.85 3.18
C GLU A 50 -20.32 -3.83 3.68
N VAL A 51 -20.07 -4.37 4.89
CA VAL A 51 -18.71 -4.45 5.47
C VAL A 51 -17.81 -5.36 4.62
N ARG A 52 -18.31 -6.53 4.20
CA ARG A 52 -17.54 -7.44 3.33
C ARG A 52 -17.18 -6.77 2.00
N ASN A 53 -18.13 -6.08 1.37
CA ASN A 53 -17.85 -5.36 0.13
C ASN A 53 -16.81 -4.25 0.35
N LEU A 54 -16.91 -3.51 1.46
CA LEU A 54 -15.92 -2.49 1.80
C LEU A 54 -14.52 -3.10 2.00
N ILE A 55 -14.38 -4.17 2.79
CA ILE A 55 -13.11 -4.88 2.99
C ILE A 55 -12.51 -5.31 1.65
N ARG A 56 -13.32 -5.92 0.78
CA ARG A 56 -12.87 -6.38 -0.54
C ARG A 56 -12.31 -5.22 -1.37
N GLU A 57 -13.04 -4.10 -1.44
CA GLU A 57 -12.63 -2.90 -2.19
C GLU A 57 -11.33 -2.30 -1.65
N GLN A 58 -11.19 -2.21 -0.32
CA GLN A 58 -10.00 -1.63 0.31
C GLN A 58 -8.77 -2.53 0.12
N VAL A 59 -8.90 -3.83 0.37
CA VAL A 59 -7.78 -4.79 0.24
C VAL A 59 -7.32 -4.91 -1.21
N LEU A 60 -8.22 -4.85 -2.19
CA LEU A 60 -7.80 -4.86 -3.60
C LEU A 60 -6.94 -3.65 -3.97
N ARG A 61 -7.19 -2.50 -3.34
CA ARG A 61 -6.47 -1.25 -3.62
C ARG A 61 -5.10 -1.16 -2.93
N THR A 62 -4.72 -2.14 -2.12
CA THR A 62 -3.34 -2.27 -1.62
C THR A 62 -2.40 -2.92 -2.64
N ASP A 63 -2.92 -3.46 -3.75
CA ASP A 63 -2.08 -3.97 -4.84
C ASP A 63 -1.24 -2.81 -5.42
N MET A 64 0.08 -2.89 -5.23
CA MET A 64 1.02 -1.87 -5.70
C MET A 64 1.00 -1.65 -7.22
N THR A 65 0.48 -2.60 -8.01
CA THR A 65 0.28 -2.41 -9.46
C THR A 65 -0.79 -1.37 -9.77
N LEU A 66 -1.73 -1.13 -8.84
CA LEU A 66 -2.81 -0.15 -8.95
C LEU A 66 -2.45 1.21 -8.35
N HIS A 67 -1.28 1.36 -7.75
CA HIS A 67 -0.86 2.59 -7.06
C HIS A 67 -1.03 3.86 -7.93
N TYR A 68 -0.53 3.82 -9.17
CA TYR A 68 -0.61 4.95 -10.09
C TYR A 68 -2.01 5.18 -10.67
N GLU A 69 -2.85 4.14 -10.71
CA GLU A 69 -4.25 4.28 -11.10
C GLU A 69 -5.01 5.04 -10.00
N LEU A 70 -4.84 4.62 -8.74
CA LEU A 70 -5.44 5.25 -7.57
C LEU A 70 -5.03 6.73 -7.46
N THR A 71 -3.73 7.04 -7.58
CA THR A 71 -3.27 8.43 -7.46
C THR A 71 -3.80 9.32 -8.61
N LYS A 72 -3.86 8.79 -9.84
CA LYS A 72 -4.46 9.51 -10.99
C LYS A 72 -5.95 9.76 -10.78
N GLU A 73 -6.68 8.78 -10.27
CA GLU A 73 -8.12 8.90 -9.98
C GLU A 73 -8.38 10.04 -8.98
N ILE A 74 -7.61 10.09 -7.88
CA ILE A 74 -7.72 11.16 -6.87
C ILE A 74 -7.39 12.53 -7.45
N ILE A 75 -6.29 12.65 -8.22
CA ILE A 75 -5.91 13.92 -8.87
C ILE A 75 -7.00 14.37 -9.86
N ALA A 76 -7.60 13.44 -10.61
CA ALA A 76 -8.67 13.77 -11.55
C ALA A 76 -9.94 14.25 -10.84
N LEU A 77 -10.25 13.72 -9.64
CA LEU A 77 -11.35 14.23 -8.82
C LEU A 77 -11.04 15.62 -8.24
N ALA A 78 -9.80 15.82 -7.78
CA ALA A 78 -9.36 17.08 -7.21
C ALA A 78 -9.30 18.25 -8.21
N THR A 79 -9.08 17.96 -9.49
CA THR A 79 -9.04 18.96 -10.59
C THR A 79 -10.41 19.30 -11.18
N LYS A 80 -11.41 18.43 -11.00
CA LYS A 80 -12.80 18.68 -11.45
C LYS A 80 -13.62 19.53 -10.47
N GLY A 81 -13.13 19.72 -9.25
CA GLY A 81 -13.78 20.52 -8.22
C GLY A 81 -13.61 22.03 -8.42
N VAL A 82 -14.36 22.82 -7.65
CA VAL A 82 -14.17 24.27 -7.56
C VAL A 82 -12.91 24.53 -6.74
N PRO A 83 -11.87 25.20 -7.30
CA PRO A 83 -10.67 25.51 -6.55
C PRO A 83 -11.00 26.26 -5.26
N VAL A 84 -10.47 25.80 -4.13
CA VAL A 84 -10.59 26.50 -2.86
C VAL A 84 -9.49 27.57 -2.82
N GLU A 85 -9.84 28.79 -2.43
CA GLU A 85 -8.91 29.92 -2.39
C GLU A 85 -7.67 29.57 -1.54
N GLY A 86 -6.48 29.63 -2.15
CA GLY A 86 -5.21 29.25 -1.52
C GLY A 86 -4.84 27.77 -1.58
N CYS A 87 -5.56 26.93 -2.34
CA CYS A 87 -5.21 25.53 -2.59
C CYS A 87 -5.11 25.23 -4.10
N ASP A 88 -4.01 24.61 -4.53
CA ASP A 88 -3.81 24.19 -5.92
C ASP A 88 -4.69 22.98 -6.32
N THR A 89 -5.40 22.37 -5.37
CA THR A 89 -6.26 21.19 -5.59
C THR A 89 -7.57 21.33 -4.81
N THR A 90 -8.65 20.70 -5.30
CA THR A 90 -9.91 20.60 -4.54
C THR A 90 -9.87 19.36 -3.65
N PRO A 91 -10.16 19.46 -2.34
CA PRO A 91 -10.29 18.30 -1.46
C PRO A 91 -11.39 17.34 -1.93
N LEU A 92 -11.26 16.06 -1.55
CA LEU A 92 -12.33 15.07 -1.79
C LEU A 92 -13.58 15.41 -0.96
N ASP A 93 -14.75 15.30 -1.58
CA ASP A 93 -16.03 15.45 -0.90
C ASP A 93 -16.40 14.16 -0.16
N LEU A 94 -16.19 14.15 1.16
CA LEU A 94 -16.50 12.98 2.00
C LEU A 94 -18.01 12.72 2.17
N LYS A 95 -18.89 13.64 1.73
CA LYS A 95 -20.34 13.41 1.68
C LYS A 95 -20.73 12.56 0.47
N ASP A 96 -19.92 12.59 -0.60
CA ASP A 96 -20.08 11.69 -1.74
C ASP A 96 -19.56 10.29 -1.38
N ASP A 97 -20.41 9.27 -1.55
CA ASP A 97 -20.09 7.89 -1.18
C ASP A 97 -18.92 7.32 -1.97
N THR A 98 -18.76 7.72 -3.24
CA THR A 98 -17.69 7.25 -4.12
C THR A 98 -16.37 7.86 -3.69
N GLN A 99 -16.33 9.18 -3.51
CA GLN A 99 -15.13 9.89 -3.05
C GLN A 99 -14.75 9.49 -1.63
N ARG A 100 -15.71 9.21 -0.74
CA ARG A 100 -15.43 8.68 0.60
C ARG A 100 -14.78 7.30 0.55
N ARG A 101 -15.19 6.42 -0.37
CA ARG A 101 -14.53 5.10 -0.57
C ARG A 101 -13.12 5.26 -1.10
N ILE A 102 -12.89 6.16 -2.05
CA ILE A 102 -11.55 6.46 -2.59
C ILE A 102 -10.64 7.07 -1.51
N ALA A 103 -11.19 7.95 -0.67
CA ALA A 103 -10.47 8.49 0.48
C ALA A 103 -10.02 7.38 1.43
N LEU A 104 -10.88 6.39 1.70
CA LEU A 104 -10.50 5.23 2.52
C LEU A 104 -9.39 4.41 1.85
N GLN A 105 -9.45 4.22 0.53
CA GLN A 105 -8.42 3.50 -0.23
C GLN A 105 -7.07 4.22 -0.12
N LEU A 106 -7.06 5.55 -0.24
CA LEU A 106 -5.87 6.38 -0.06
C LEU A 106 -5.29 6.24 1.36
N LEU A 107 -6.14 6.25 2.38
CA LEU A 107 -5.70 6.12 3.78
C LEU A 107 -5.12 4.74 4.07
N VAL A 108 -5.79 3.67 3.65
CA VAL A 108 -5.31 2.29 3.83
C VAL A 108 -3.99 2.07 3.07
N HIS A 109 -3.91 2.53 1.82
CA HIS A 109 -2.70 2.43 1.01
C HIS A 109 -1.53 3.22 1.60
N SER A 110 -1.80 4.44 2.10
CA SER A 110 -0.79 5.23 2.81
C SER A 110 -0.34 4.58 4.10
N ALA A 111 -1.25 3.92 4.83
CA ALA A 111 -0.93 3.19 6.05
C ALA A 111 -0.03 1.98 5.77
N ASP A 112 -0.27 1.25 4.68
CA ASP A 112 0.52 0.10 4.24
C ASP A 112 1.97 0.50 3.92
N LEU A 113 2.17 1.70 3.37
CA LEU A 113 3.49 2.27 3.06
C LEU A 113 4.09 3.12 4.21
N SER A 114 3.47 3.11 5.39
CA SER A 114 3.81 4.04 6.48
C SER A 114 5.14 3.75 7.16
N ASN A 115 5.72 2.55 6.98
CA ASN A 115 7.03 2.19 7.53
C ASN A 115 8.14 3.15 7.08
N LEU A 116 8.01 3.76 5.91
CA LEU A 116 8.94 4.77 5.37
C LEU A 116 8.90 6.10 6.15
N CYS A 117 7.78 6.37 6.81
CA CYS A 117 7.52 7.60 7.56
C CYS A 117 7.84 7.47 9.05
N LYS A 118 8.20 6.27 9.53
CA LYS A 118 8.50 6.06 10.95
C LYS A 118 9.89 6.60 11.29
N ARG A 119 10.14 6.84 12.57
CA ARG A 119 11.49 7.14 13.06
C ARG A 119 12.48 6.07 12.62
N TRP A 120 13.74 6.45 12.47
CA TRP A 120 14.78 5.58 11.91
C TRP A 120 14.89 4.21 12.60
N ASP A 121 14.81 4.18 13.93
CA ASP A 121 14.88 2.95 14.74
C ASP A 121 13.82 1.92 14.35
N ILE A 122 12.63 2.38 13.98
CA ILE A 122 11.53 1.53 13.51
C ILE A 122 11.66 1.26 12.01
N HIS A 123 11.94 2.30 11.23
CA HIS A 123 12.07 2.21 9.77
C HIS A 123 13.12 1.17 9.35
N ILE A 124 14.30 1.19 9.98
CA ILE A 124 15.40 0.29 9.62
C ILE A 124 15.05 -1.18 9.89
N GLN A 125 14.28 -1.48 10.93
CA GLN A 125 13.81 -2.83 11.22
C GLN A 125 12.90 -3.34 10.10
N TRP A 126 11.91 -2.53 9.69
CA TRP A 126 11.04 -2.87 8.57
C TRP A 126 11.82 -3.01 7.25
N SER A 127 12.78 -2.13 6.98
CA SER A 127 13.63 -2.22 5.79
C SER A 127 14.47 -3.50 5.78
N HIS A 128 14.98 -3.95 6.92
CA HIS A 128 15.68 -5.23 7.01
C HIS A 128 14.73 -6.42 6.81
N SER A 129 13.53 -6.39 7.41
CA SER A 129 12.54 -7.46 7.24
C SER A 129 12.11 -7.64 5.78
N ILE A 130 11.78 -6.54 5.08
CA ILE A 130 11.37 -6.63 3.67
C ILE A 130 12.53 -7.07 2.76
N LEU A 131 13.76 -6.63 3.03
CA LEU A 131 14.93 -7.10 2.28
C LEU A 131 15.20 -8.59 2.52
N ALA A 132 15.06 -9.06 3.76
CA ALA A 132 15.20 -10.47 4.07
C ALA A 132 14.16 -11.33 3.33
N GLU A 133 12.91 -10.86 3.27
CA GLU A 133 11.84 -11.51 2.50
C GLU A 133 12.17 -11.55 0.99
N PHE A 134 12.61 -10.43 0.41
CA PHE A 134 13.00 -10.38 -0.99
C PHE A 134 14.18 -11.30 -1.31
N PHE A 135 15.20 -11.32 -0.47
CA PHE A 135 16.34 -12.22 -0.64
C PHE A 135 15.93 -13.69 -0.54
N SER A 136 15.05 -14.01 0.40
CA SER A 136 14.49 -15.36 0.50
C SER A 136 13.72 -15.73 -0.77
N GLN A 137 12.91 -14.83 -1.31
CA GLN A 137 12.20 -15.06 -2.58
C GLN A 137 13.18 -15.26 -3.74
N GLY A 138 14.24 -14.45 -3.82
CA GLY A 138 15.27 -14.58 -4.86
C GLY A 138 16.01 -15.91 -4.78
N ASP A 139 16.30 -16.40 -3.57
CA ASP A 139 16.85 -17.73 -3.37
C ASP A 139 15.87 -18.80 -3.86
N PHE A 140 14.57 -18.72 -3.52
CA PHE A 140 13.57 -19.66 -4.02
C PHE A 140 13.46 -19.64 -5.55
N GLU A 141 13.47 -18.46 -6.18
CA GLU A 141 13.48 -18.31 -7.65
C GLU A 141 14.69 -19.03 -8.26
N LYS A 142 15.88 -18.82 -7.69
CA LYS A 142 17.11 -19.48 -8.15
C LYS A 142 17.04 -21.00 -8.02
N HIS A 143 16.59 -21.53 -6.88
CA HIS A 143 16.48 -22.97 -6.64
C HIS A 143 15.48 -23.65 -7.60
N GLN A 144 14.44 -22.92 -8.00
CA GLN A 144 13.39 -23.41 -8.91
C GLN A 144 13.73 -23.17 -10.39
N GLY A 145 14.93 -22.68 -10.71
CA GLY A 145 15.35 -22.37 -12.07
C GLY A 145 14.59 -21.20 -12.71
N LEU A 146 13.96 -20.34 -11.91
CA LEU A 146 13.26 -19.14 -12.38
C LEU A 146 14.23 -17.96 -12.52
N PRO A 147 13.93 -16.99 -13.41
CA PRO A 147 14.63 -15.71 -13.41
C PRO A 147 14.44 -14.98 -12.07
N VAL A 148 15.56 -14.76 -11.37
CA VAL A 148 15.62 -14.05 -10.10
C VAL A 148 15.18 -12.60 -10.31
N SER A 149 14.21 -12.16 -9.53
CA SER A 149 13.72 -10.78 -9.54
C SER A 149 14.82 -9.83 -9.05
N GLU A 150 14.93 -8.65 -9.65
CA GLU A 150 16.00 -7.67 -9.32
C GLU A 150 16.06 -7.36 -7.82
N ILE A 151 14.91 -7.21 -7.17
CA ILE A 151 14.79 -6.96 -5.73
C ILE A 151 15.26 -8.13 -4.85
N GLY A 152 15.28 -9.35 -5.38
CA GLY A 152 15.67 -10.55 -4.67
C GLY A 152 17.17 -10.87 -4.75
N VAL A 153 17.94 -10.10 -5.51
CA VAL A 153 19.40 -10.26 -5.55
C VAL A 153 19.99 -9.80 -4.22
N ARG A 154 20.75 -10.67 -3.55
CA ARG A 154 21.44 -10.41 -2.27
C ARG A 154 22.54 -9.35 -2.41
N ASN A 155 22.15 -8.10 -2.60
CA ASN A 155 23.03 -6.95 -2.69
C ASN A 155 22.49 -5.81 -1.82
N ILE A 156 23.15 -5.59 -0.69
CA ILE A 156 22.76 -4.57 0.30
C ILE A 156 22.79 -3.16 -0.31
N SER A 157 23.73 -2.87 -1.21
CA SER A 157 23.81 -1.56 -1.88
C SER A 157 22.57 -1.29 -2.76
N VAL A 158 22.05 -2.33 -3.43
CA VAL A 158 20.80 -2.25 -4.21
C VAL A 158 19.62 -2.05 -3.27
N GLY A 159 19.58 -2.78 -2.15
CA GLY A 159 18.54 -2.60 -1.12
C GLY A 159 18.46 -1.16 -0.62
N ARG A 160 19.60 -0.52 -0.33
CA ARG A 160 19.68 0.89 0.06
C ARG A 160 19.16 1.82 -1.04
N THR A 161 19.63 1.63 -2.28
CA THR A 161 19.18 2.44 -3.42
C THR A 161 17.68 2.33 -3.62
N ASN A 162 17.12 1.13 -3.46
CA ASN A 162 15.69 0.88 -3.54
C ASN A 162 14.92 1.62 -2.44
N GLN A 163 15.39 1.61 -1.19
CA GLN A 163 14.75 2.38 -0.10
C GLN A 163 14.73 3.88 -0.41
N LYS A 164 15.86 4.45 -0.86
CA LYS A 164 15.93 5.87 -1.26
C LYS A 164 14.97 6.19 -2.39
N ASN A 165 15.00 5.40 -3.45
CA ASN A 165 14.16 5.62 -4.64
C ASN A 165 12.67 5.45 -4.30
N PHE A 166 12.32 4.50 -3.44
CA PHE A 166 10.94 4.26 -3.05
C PHE A 166 10.37 5.41 -2.20
N ILE A 167 11.17 5.93 -1.25
CA ILE A 167 10.82 7.17 -0.53
C ILE A 167 10.66 8.33 -1.54
N GLY A 168 11.70 8.56 -2.35
CA GLY A 168 11.82 9.68 -3.28
C GLY A 168 10.71 9.77 -4.33
N ASN A 169 10.41 8.63 -4.96
CA ASN A 169 9.64 8.58 -6.20
C ASN A 169 8.21 8.10 -6.01
N VAL A 170 7.90 7.43 -4.90
CA VAL A 170 6.58 6.82 -4.68
C VAL A 170 5.91 7.40 -3.44
N VAL A 171 6.50 7.19 -2.27
CA VAL A 171 5.77 7.44 -1.01
C VAL A 171 5.68 8.93 -0.66
N LEU A 172 6.69 9.73 -1.00
CA LEU A 172 6.59 11.19 -0.85
C LEU A 172 5.43 11.79 -1.65
N ALA A 173 5.23 11.35 -2.89
CA ALA A 173 4.13 11.82 -3.73
C ALA A 173 2.76 11.40 -3.16
N LEU A 174 2.66 10.16 -2.68
CA LEU A 174 1.44 9.65 -2.05
C LEU A 174 1.04 10.46 -0.82
N TYR A 175 1.99 10.78 0.06
CA TYR A 175 1.70 11.52 1.28
C TYR A 175 1.38 13.00 1.04
N LYS A 176 1.98 13.63 0.01
CA LYS A 176 1.58 14.98 -0.44
C LYS A 176 0.13 14.97 -0.92
N LEU A 177 -0.19 14.04 -1.83
CA LEU A 177 -1.53 13.85 -2.36
C LEU A 177 -2.55 13.57 -1.23
N CYS A 178 -2.20 12.76 -0.24
CA CYS A 178 -3.06 12.50 0.92
C CYS A 178 -3.36 13.77 1.72
N GLY A 179 -2.35 14.60 2.01
CA GLY A 179 -2.54 15.84 2.76
C GLY A 179 -3.36 16.89 2.00
N GLU A 180 -3.24 16.92 0.67
CA GLU A 180 -4.00 17.81 -0.23
C GLU A 180 -5.44 17.34 -0.40
N ALA A 181 -5.64 16.06 -0.72
CA ALA A 181 -6.95 15.46 -0.94
C ALA A 181 -7.78 15.36 0.34
N LEU A 182 -7.13 15.22 1.50
CA LEU A 182 -7.76 15.08 2.82
C LEU A 182 -7.14 16.08 3.81
N PRO A 183 -7.61 17.35 3.82
CA PRO A 183 -7.00 18.42 4.62
C PRO A 183 -6.88 18.12 6.13
N SER A 184 -7.81 17.33 6.69
CA SER A 184 -7.74 16.89 8.10
C SER A 184 -6.51 16.04 8.41
N THR A 185 -5.89 15.42 7.40
CA THR A 185 -4.68 14.61 7.52
C THR A 185 -3.40 15.40 7.26
N LYS A 186 -3.49 16.65 6.76
CA LYS A 186 -2.33 17.43 6.33
C LYS A 186 -1.24 17.51 7.39
N GLY A 187 -1.60 17.76 8.65
CA GLY A 187 -0.63 17.85 9.74
C GLY A 187 0.16 16.55 10.00
N VAL A 188 -0.47 15.37 9.85
CA VAL A 188 0.25 14.09 9.98
C VAL A 188 1.05 13.78 8.72
N CYS A 189 0.54 14.15 7.53
CA CYS A 189 1.26 13.99 6.27
C CYS A 189 2.53 14.84 6.22
N ASP A 190 2.47 16.11 6.61
CA ASP A 190 3.63 17.01 6.63
C ASP A 190 4.74 16.48 7.56
N ARG A 191 4.39 16.03 8.77
CA ARG A 191 5.35 15.39 9.69
C ARG A 191 5.93 14.09 9.12
N SER A 192 5.11 13.31 8.42
CA SER A 192 5.53 12.07 7.78
C SER A 192 6.51 12.33 6.64
N ILE A 193 6.27 13.37 5.84
CA ILE A 193 7.15 13.86 4.77
C ILE A 193 8.48 14.33 5.34
N GLU A 194 8.47 15.12 6.42
CA GLU A 194 9.69 15.56 7.10
C GLU A 194 10.51 14.36 7.61
N GLN A 195 9.85 13.38 8.24
CA GLN A 195 10.52 12.18 8.74
C GLN A 195 11.06 11.30 7.59
N MET A 196 10.33 11.17 6.49
CA MET A 196 10.82 10.52 5.27
C MET A 196 12.08 11.22 4.73
N GLY A 197 12.12 12.55 4.76
CA GLY A 197 13.31 13.33 4.39
C GLY A 197 14.53 12.97 5.25
N LYS A 198 14.34 12.86 6.57
CA LYS A 198 15.39 12.41 7.50
C LYS A 198 15.86 10.98 7.19
N ASN A 199 14.92 10.06 6.95
CA ASN A 199 15.25 8.67 6.60
C ASN A 199 15.99 8.58 5.27
N HIS A 200 15.55 9.32 4.25
CA HIS A 200 16.19 9.38 2.94
C HIS A 200 17.64 9.91 3.04
N ALA A 201 17.85 11.00 3.78
CA ALA A 201 19.18 11.55 4.03
C ALA A 201 20.07 10.55 4.78
N ARG A 202 19.52 9.85 5.78
CA ARG A 202 20.27 8.85 6.55
C ARG A 202 20.68 7.66 5.70
N TRP A 203 19.81 7.15 4.82
CA TRP A 203 20.18 6.13 3.84
C TRP A 203 21.31 6.60 2.91
N ALA A 204 21.32 7.88 2.51
CA ALA A 204 22.38 8.43 1.68
C ALA A 204 23.74 8.53 2.41
N ALA A 205 23.73 8.69 3.73
CA ALA A 205 24.94 8.85 4.55
C ALA A 205 25.54 7.52 5.05
N LEU A 206 24.85 6.38 4.89
CA LEU A 206 25.38 5.07 5.28
C LEU A 206 26.54 4.67 4.34
N ASN A 207 27.76 4.69 4.85
CA ASN A 207 28.95 4.08 4.24
C ASN A 207 29.13 2.67 4.81
N TYR A 208 29.29 1.68 3.94
CA TYR A 208 29.72 0.31 4.28
C TYR A 208 31.00 0.02 3.51
#